data_AF-B8CTA8-F1
#
_entry.id   AF-B8CTA8-F1
#
_cell.length_a   1.000
_cell.length_b   1.000
_cell.length_c   1.000
_cell.angle_alpha   90.00
_cell.angle_beta   90.00
_cell.angle_gamma   90.00
#
_symmetry.space_group_name_H-M   'P 1'
#
loop_
_entity.id
_entity.type
_entity.pdbx_description
1 polymer ?
#
loop_
_entity_poly.entity_id
_entity_poly.type
_entity_poly.pdbx_seq_one_letter_code
_entity_poly.pdbx_strand_id
1 'polypeptide(L)'
;MSKLDRLDIKQLRVFQALIREQNASKAASQLGMTQQAVSEHLKKLRDVFDDRLFLRKTNGFVPTPFAEELSIGVDKLLNDFKALLAPSCFEPQTISGTFVIAATDYAQQVVLP
;
A
#
# COMPACT_ATOMS: atom_id res chain seq x y z
N MET A 1 -16.34 5.12 19.25
CA MET A 1 -15.19 4.45 18.61
C MET A 1 -15.36 4.62 17.12
N SER A 2 -14.42 5.28 16.45
CA SER A 2 -14.54 5.55 15.02
C SER A 2 -14.28 4.26 14.23
N LYS A 3 -14.82 4.12 13.01
CA LYS A 3 -14.49 2.96 12.15
C LYS A 3 -12.98 2.85 11.88
N LEU A 4 -12.24 3.95 11.98
CA LEU A 4 -10.79 4.01 11.80
C LEU A 4 -10.05 3.16 12.84
N ASP A 5 -10.54 3.12 14.08
CA ASP A 5 -9.93 2.37 15.19
C ASP A 5 -10.03 0.84 14.99
N ARG A 6 -10.81 0.39 14.00
CA ARG A 6 -11.05 -1.02 13.70
C ARG A 6 -10.29 -1.50 12.45
N LEU A 7 -9.65 -0.59 11.71
CA LEU A 7 -8.97 -0.87 10.45
C LEU A 7 -7.45 -0.78 10.62
N ASP A 8 -6.78 -1.91 10.49
CA ASP A 8 -5.32 -2.01 10.60
C ASP A 8 -4.65 -2.20 9.24
N ILE A 9 -3.39 -1.76 9.11
CA ILE A 9 -2.62 -1.98 7.88
C ILE A 9 -2.47 -3.46 7.51
N LYS A 10 -2.44 -4.36 8.50
CA LYS A 10 -2.45 -5.81 8.26
C LYS A 10 -3.70 -6.26 7.51
N GLN A 11 -4.86 -5.69 7.85
CA GLN A 11 -6.13 -6.00 7.18
C GLN A 11 -6.11 -5.48 5.74
N LEU A 12 -5.57 -4.28 5.51
CA LEU A 12 -5.40 -3.72 4.16
C LEU A 12 -4.46 -4.57 3.29
N ARG A 13 -3.38 -5.10 3.86
CA ARG A 13 -2.49 -6.05 3.16
C ARG A 13 -3.19 -7.36 2.81
N VAL A 14 -4.02 -7.88 3.71
CA VAL A 14 -4.85 -9.07 3.44
C VAL A 14 -5.84 -8.79 2.32
N PHE A 15 -6.50 -7.63 2.35
CA PHE A 15 -7.41 -7.21 1.30
C PHE A 15 -6.72 -7.14 -0.08
N GLN A 16 -5.58 -6.45 -0.17
CA GLN A 16 -4.79 -6.35 -1.41
C GLN A 16 -4.37 -7.73 -1.94
N ALA A 17 -3.93 -8.64 -1.06
CA ALA A 17 -3.58 -10.00 -1.46
C ALA A 17 -4.79 -10.78 -2.00
N LEU A 18 -5.98 -10.62 -1.39
CA LEU A 18 -7.21 -11.27 -1.86
C LEU A 18 -7.69 -10.70 -3.20
N ILE A 19 -7.54 -9.39 -3.44
CA ILE A 19 -7.80 -8.77 -4.75
C ILE A 19 -6.92 -9.41 -5.83
N ARG A 20 -5.62 -9.58 -5.56
CA ARG A 20 -4.67 -10.09 -6.54
C ARG A 20 -4.80 -11.60 -6.77
N GLU A 21 -4.88 -12.38 -5.70
CA GLU A 21 -4.81 -13.84 -5.79
C GLU A 21 -6.18 -14.48 -6.04
N GLN A 22 -7.27 -13.77 -5.72
CA GLN A 22 -8.65 -14.26 -5.80
C GLN A 22 -8.86 -15.64 -5.13
N ASN A 23 -8.03 -15.95 -4.13
CA ASN A 23 -7.99 -17.24 -3.45
C ASN A 23 -7.40 -17.07 -2.05
N ALA A 24 -8.15 -17.46 -1.02
CA ALA A 24 -7.75 -17.31 0.38
C ALA A 24 -6.46 -18.07 0.72
N SER A 25 -6.29 -19.29 0.21
CA SER A 25 -5.14 -20.14 0.51
C SER A 25 -3.86 -19.62 -0.15
N LYS A 26 -3.96 -19.12 -1.40
CA LYS A 26 -2.83 -18.45 -2.07
C LYS A 26 -2.45 -17.15 -1.38
N ALA A 27 -3.44 -16.31 -1.03
CA ALA A 27 -3.20 -15.09 -0.27
C ALA A 27 -2.55 -15.37 1.09
N ALA A 28 -3.00 -16.43 1.79
CA ALA A 28 -2.41 -16.86 3.05
C ALA A 28 -0.94 -17.26 2.88
N SER A 29 -0.64 -18.10 1.88
CA SER A 29 0.74 -18.52 1.56
C SER A 29 1.63 -17.31 1.24
N GLN A 30 1.14 -16.38 0.41
CA GLN A 30 1.88 -15.19 0.01
C GLN A 30 2.15 -14.21 1.17
N LEU A 31 1.26 -14.18 2.17
CA LEU A 31 1.40 -13.34 3.36
C LEU A 31 2.12 -14.03 4.52
N GLY A 32 2.49 -15.32 4.39
CA GLY A 32 3.05 -16.10 5.49
C GLY A 32 2.05 -16.32 6.64
N MET A 33 0.76 -16.43 6.32
CA MET A 33 -0.35 -16.57 7.27
C MET A 33 -1.06 -17.91 7.07
N THR A 34 -1.87 -18.31 8.05
CA THR A 34 -2.81 -19.41 7.88
C THR A 34 -4.06 -18.92 7.13
N GLN A 35 -4.75 -19.82 6.43
CA GLN A 35 -6.03 -19.49 5.77
C GLN A 35 -7.09 -19.03 6.79
N GLN A 36 -7.07 -19.58 8.00
CA GLN A 36 -7.97 -19.15 9.08
C GLN A 36 -7.73 -17.68 9.45
N ALA A 37 -6.46 -17.27 9.61
CA ALA A 37 -6.12 -15.88 9.90
C ALA A 37 -6.58 -14.93 8.78
N VAL A 38 -6.38 -15.31 7.52
CA VAL A 38 -6.90 -14.55 6.36
C VAL A 38 -8.42 -14.42 6.41
N SER A 39 -9.12 -15.50 6.78
CA SER A 39 -10.59 -15.50 6.89
C SER A 39 -11.10 -14.61 8.02
N GLU A 40 -10.40 -14.57 9.16
CA GLU A 40 -10.72 -13.66 10.26
C GLU A 40 -10.51 -12.19 9.90
N HIS A 41 -9.41 -11.87 9.19
CA HIS A 41 -9.19 -10.52 8.68
C HIS A 41 -10.25 -10.12 7.65
N LEU A 42 -10.63 -11.03 6.75
CA LEU A 42 -11.72 -10.78 5.80
C LEU A 42 -13.05 -10.53 6.51
N LYS A 43 -13.36 -11.26 7.58
CA LYS A 43 -14.56 -11.01 8.39
C LYS A 43 -14.55 -9.59 8.98
N LYS A 44 -13.44 -9.18 9.60
CA LYS A 44 -13.29 -7.81 10.15
C LYS A 44 -13.44 -6.74 9.07
N LEU A 45 -12.84 -6.94 7.89
CA LEU A 45 -12.99 -6.03 6.76
C LEU A 45 -14.46 -5.88 6.34
N ARG A 46 -15.19 -7.00 6.24
CA ARG A 46 -16.64 -6.97 5.94
C ARG A 46 -17.42 -6.18 6.97
N ASP A 47 -17.12 -6.36 8.26
CA ASP A 47 -17.80 -5.64 9.35
C ASP A 47 -17.49 -4.13 9.33
N VAL A 48 -16.27 -3.73 8.93
CA VAL A 48 -15.87 -2.31 8.86
C VAL A 48 -16.52 -1.60 7.66
N PHE A 49 -16.44 -2.23 6.49
CA PHE A 49 -16.92 -1.65 5.23
C PHE A 49 -18.41 -1.89 4.97
N ASP A 50 -19.05 -2.77 5.74
CA ASP A 50 -20.45 -3.17 5.55
C ASP A 50 -20.72 -3.70 4.11
N ASP A 51 -19.73 -4.42 3.57
CA ASP A 51 -19.79 -5.05 2.25
C ASP A 51 -19.24 -6.47 2.31
N ARG A 52 -19.70 -7.35 1.40
CA ARG A 52 -19.20 -8.74 1.32
C ARG A 52 -17.76 -8.82 0.82
N LEU A 53 -17.28 -7.81 0.10
CA LEU A 53 -15.97 -7.63 -0.54
C LEU A 53 -15.61 -8.68 -1.59
N PHE A 54 -15.84 -9.96 -1.29
CA PHE A 54 -15.54 -11.09 -2.13
C PHE A 54 -16.69 -12.09 -2.08
N LEU A 55 -17.21 -12.44 -3.26
CA LEU A 55 -18.20 -13.47 -3.48
C LEU A 55 -17.50 -14.80 -3.78
N ARG A 56 -18.05 -15.90 -3.25
CA ARG A 56 -17.50 -17.24 -3.47
C ARG A 56 -17.91 -17.77 -4.84
N LYS A 57 -16.94 -18.24 -5.62
CA LYS A 57 -17.12 -18.98 -6.87
C LYS A 57 -16.50 -20.38 -6.73
N THR A 58 -16.83 -21.29 -7.64
CA THR A 58 -16.39 -22.69 -7.63
C THR A 58 -14.88 -22.85 -7.45
N ASN A 59 -14.08 -21.92 -8.01
CA ASN A 59 -12.61 -21.99 -7.99
C ASN A 59 -11.93 -20.81 -7.27
N GLY A 60 -12.64 -20.06 -6.43
CA GLY A 60 -12.02 -18.94 -5.70
C GLY A 60 -13.01 -17.84 -5.33
N PHE A 61 -12.52 -16.61 -5.43
CA PHE A 61 -13.26 -15.41 -5.12
C PHE A 61 -13.43 -14.50 -6.33
N VAL A 62 -14.52 -13.74 -6.33
CA VAL A 62 -14.72 -12.62 -7.24
C VAL A 62 -14.95 -11.39 -6.38
N PRO A 63 -14.20 -10.29 -6.56
CA PRO A 63 -14.43 -9.06 -5.82
C PRO A 63 -15.82 -8.49 -6.14
N THR A 64 -16.42 -7.79 -5.18
CA THR A 64 -17.58 -6.94 -5.43
C THR A 64 -17.14 -5.68 -6.18
N PRO A 65 -18.04 -4.97 -6.88
CA PRO A 65 -17.72 -3.68 -7.48
C PRO A 65 -17.14 -2.69 -6.45
N PHE A 66 -17.70 -2.70 -5.24
CA PHE A 66 -17.18 -1.92 -4.12
C PHE A 66 -15.73 -2.29 -3.75
N ALA A 67 -15.39 -3.58 -3.72
CA ALA A 67 -14.02 -4.02 -3.45
C ALA A 67 -13.05 -3.63 -4.59
N GLU A 68 -13.49 -3.64 -5.84
CA GLU A 68 -12.67 -3.17 -6.96
C GLU A 68 -12.36 -1.68 -6.83
N GLU A 69 -13.36 -0.85 -6.53
CA GLU A 69 -13.17 0.59 -6.29
C GLU A 69 -12.28 0.86 -5.06
N LEU A 70 -12.51 0.13 -3.97
CA LEU A 70 -11.74 0.23 -2.74
C LEU A 70 -10.26 -0.12 -2.97
N SER A 71 -9.95 -1.04 -3.89
CA SER A 71 -8.59 -1.48 -4.17
C SER A 71 -7.67 -0.34 -4.63
N ILE A 72 -8.18 0.62 -5.39
CA ILE A 72 -7.43 1.79 -5.86
C ILE A 72 -6.94 2.64 -4.68
N GLY A 73 -7.83 2.92 -3.73
CA GLY A 73 -7.49 3.71 -2.53
C GLY A 73 -6.55 2.97 -1.59
N VAL A 74 -6.77 1.66 -1.40
CA VAL A 74 -5.92 0.81 -0.57
C VAL A 74 -4.51 0.68 -1.15
N ASP A 75 -4.38 0.51 -2.46
CA ASP A 75 -3.09 0.41 -3.13
C ASP A 75 -2.28 1.69 -2.98
N LYS A 76 -2.92 2.85 -3.18
CA LYS A 76 -2.27 4.15 -2.96
C LYS A 76 -1.78 4.28 -1.52
N LEU A 77 -2.62 4.01 -0.54
CA LEU A 77 -2.27 4.12 0.88
C LEU A 77 -1.11 3.17 1.26
N LEU A 78 -1.15 1.93 0.78
CA LEU A 78 -0.07 0.97 1.03
C LEU A 78 1.24 1.38 0.34
N ASN A 79 1.18 2.02 -0.82
CA ASN A 79 2.37 2.54 -1.49
C ASN A 79 2.93 3.78 -0.78
N ASP A 80 2.09 4.71 -0.35
CA ASP A 80 2.51 5.86 0.47
C ASP A 80 3.15 5.38 1.77
N PHE A 81 2.57 4.36 2.41
CA PHE A 81 3.16 3.74 3.61
C PHE A 81 4.52 3.09 3.34
N LYS A 82 4.70 2.42 2.19
CA LYS A 82 6.02 1.90 1.78
C LYS A 82 7.02 3.02 1.54
N ALA A 83 6.58 4.15 0.98
CA ALA A 83 7.43 5.31 0.73
C ALA A 83 7.97 5.92 2.04
N LEU A 84 7.24 5.83 3.16
CA LEU A 84 7.74 6.23 4.48
C LEU A 84 8.94 5.41 4.96
N LEU A 85 9.05 4.17 4.49
CA LEU A 85 10.15 3.26 4.82
C LEU A 85 11.28 3.32 3.78
N ALA A 86 11.02 3.91 2.62
CA ALA A 86 12.03 4.12 1.61
C ALA A 86 12.98 5.24 2.09
N PRO A 87 14.30 5.08 1.90
CA PRO A 87 15.21 6.21 2.02
C PRO A 87 14.72 7.34 1.12
N SER A 88 14.81 8.58 1.59
CA SER A 88 14.61 9.75 0.71
C SER A 88 15.59 9.66 -0.45
N CYS A 89 15.12 9.19 -1.60
CA CYS A 89 15.93 9.06 -2.80
C CYS A 89 16.11 10.46 -3.39
N PHE A 90 17.32 11.00 -3.25
CA PHE A 90 17.67 12.27 -3.87
C PHE A 90 17.98 12.02 -5.34
N GLU A 91 17.07 12.39 -6.23
CA GLU A 91 17.27 12.36 -7.68
C GLU A 91 17.68 13.76 -8.17
N PRO A 92 18.98 14.02 -8.45
CA PRO A 92 19.44 15.35 -8.82
C PRO A 92 18.79 15.88 -10.11
N GLN A 93 18.33 14.98 -10.97
CA GLN A 93 17.71 15.30 -12.26
C GLN A 93 16.27 15.81 -12.12
N THR A 94 15.57 15.47 -11.04
CA THR A 94 14.17 15.88 -10.82
C THR A 94 14.06 17.13 -9.95
N ILE A 95 15.18 17.58 -9.36
CA ILE A 95 15.22 18.75 -8.52
C ILE A 95 15.29 20.01 -9.38
N SER A 96 14.34 20.91 -9.16
CA SER A 96 14.34 22.24 -9.75
C SER A 96 14.35 23.26 -8.62
N GLY A 97 15.34 24.15 -8.62
CA GLY A 97 15.49 25.14 -7.57
C GLY A 97 16.78 25.95 -7.69
N THR A 98 16.84 27.05 -6.96
CA THR A 98 18.06 27.85 -6.84
C THR A 98 18.88 27.34 -5.66
N PHE A 99 20.11 26.90 -5.94
CA PHE A 99 21.08 26.54 -4.92
C PHE A 99 22.02 27.72 -4.68
N VAL A 100 22.13 28.16 -3.43
CA VAL A 100 23.06 29.23 -3.03
C VAL A 100 24.29 28.58 -2.43
N ILE A 101 25.46 28.80 -3.04
CA ILE A 101 26.75 28.26 -2.59
C ILE A 101 27.63 29.43 -2.16
N ALA A 102 28.08 29.43 -0.90
CA ALA A 102 29.06 30.38 -0.40
C ALA A 102 30.48 29.82 -0.63
N ALA A 103 31.33 30.58 -1.31
CA ALA A 103 32.68 30.16 -1.69
C ALA A 103 33.64 31.35 -1.72
N THR A 104 34.94 31.09 -1.55
CA THR A 104 36.00 32.07 -1.81
C THR A 104 36.18 32.26 -3.31
N ASP A 105 36.76 33.39 -3.72
CA ASP A 105 36.98 33.73 -5.14
C ASP A 105 37.69 32.59 -5.91
N TYR A 106 38.71 31.98 -5.29
CA TYR A 106 39.43 30.85 -5.88
C TYR A 106 38.54 29.61 -6.11
N ALA A 107 37.67 29.27 -5.14
CA ALA A 107 36.80 28.10 -5.22
C ALA A 107 35.70 28.27 -6.27
N GLN A 108 35.19 29.49 -6.46
CA GLN A 108 34.21 29.78 -7.53
C GLN A 108 34.79 29.49 -8.92
N GLN A 109 36.05 29.87 -9.14
CA GLN A 109 36.73 29.75 -10.43
C GLN A 109 37.06 28.30 -10.81
N VAL A 110 37.20 27.41 -9.82
CA VAL A 110 37.51 25.98 -10.02
C VAL A 110 36.24 25.13 -10.21
N VAL A 111 35.13 25.51 -9.58
CA VAL A 111 33.94 24.65 -9.45
C VAL A 111 32.83 25.00 -10.44
N LEU A 112 32.73 26.26 -10.88
CA LEU A 112 31.75 26.65 -11.90
C LEU A 112 32.27 26.30 -13.31
N PRO A 113 31.42 25.72 -14.18
CA PRO A 113 31.79 25.38 -15.55
C PRO A 113 32.08 26.60 -16.43
#